data_AF-X6MZP8-F1
#
_entry.id   AF-X6MZP8-F1
#
_cell.length_a   1.000
_cell.length_b   1.000
_cell.length_c   1.000
_cell.angle_alpha   90.00
_cell.angle_beta   90.00
_cell.angle_gamma   90.00
#
_symmetry.space_group_name_H-M   'P 1'
#
loop_
_entity.id
_entity.type
_entity.pdbx_description
1 polymer ?
#
loop_
_entity_poly.entity_id
_entity_poly.type
_entity_poly.pdbx_seq_one_letter_code
_entity_poly.pdbx_strand_id
1 'polypeptide(L)'
;MVEQMMSKGKQGLVVILYKPYRLRRTDNSKCLDNIHSKGSFCPFQTWLDNCKIDKKQFGEYWVYEIATDKVMLEDVNIDGNVYAVDCKIQCKGSVNISTQLFVTKNATVDPQLGRVLSPIEWNTKIHYEVPLQLQQFEHEKEITSKKRLFSKSLVFLQHYLQFAIELFGLDNPYVAIGYNMIGNIYSDKGDYDRAVEFHEKALKVMLDIFGVNYPIVAQLYHNLAKASKNNGHNDKSIAYYEKSLQIRLSIFGARHSDVAQLYNNLGNIYKNKGDDFKAIEYHKLALKIRTEIFGNANQDTGDSYWNLGLVFEQKQEIKISLEYYEDAWKAYSTPLGEWHTETLQAKEKVKRLSGML
;
A
#
# COMPACT_ATOMS: atom_id res chain seq x y z
N MET A 1 -7.74 -1.33 24.89
CA MET A 1 -7.12 -0.58 26.01
C MET A 1 -8.03 0.55 26.44
N VAL A 2 -8.43 1.46 25.54
CA VAL A 2 -9.43 2.51 25.82
C VAL A 2 -10.70 1.97 26.48
N GLU A 3 -11.32 0.93 25.90
CA GLU A 3 -12.51 0.29 26.49
C GLU A 3 -12.26 -0.31 27.89
N GLN A 4 -11.08 -0.91 28.10
CA GLN A 4 -10.70 -1.47 29.40
C GLN A 4 -10.47 -0.37 30.45
N MET A 5 -10.00 0.81 30.04
CA MET A 5 -9.88 1.96 30.93
C MET A 5 -11.27 2.46 31.32
N MET A 6 -12.15 2.69 30.35
CA MET A 6 -13.51 3.13 30.61
C MET A 6 -14.31 2.14 31.47
N SER A 7 -14.24 0.83 31.19
CA SER A 7 -14.97 -0.18 31.96
C SER A 7 -14.48 -0.32 33.41
N LYS A 8 -13.23 0.06 33.67
CA LYS A 8 -12.64 0.15 35.02
C LYS A 8 -12.80 1.53 35.66
N GLY A 9 -13.48 2.47 35.02
CA GLY A 9 -13.62 3.86 35.48
C GLY A 9 -12.29 4.64 35.53
N LYS A 10 -11.27 4.20 34.78
CA LYS A 10 -9.99 4.89 34.67
C LYS A 10 -10.05 5.99 33.61
N GLN A 11 -9.40 7.11 33.90
CA GLN A 11 -9.21 8.24 32.98
C GLN A 11 -7.74 8.36 32.58
N GLY A 12 -7.47 8.92 31.41
CA GLY A 12 -6.10 9.08 30.95
C GLY A 12 -5.89 9.19 29.46
N LEU A 13 -4.66 8.96 29.03
CA LEU A 13 -4.31 8.83 27.62
C LEU A 13 -3.95 7.40 27.27
N VAL A 14 -4.37 6.98 26.08
CA VAL A 14 -3.75 5.88 25.36
C VAL A 14 -3.02 6.45 24.16
N VAL A 15 -1.72 6.19 24.05
CA VAL A 15 -0.89 6.70 22.94
C VAL A 15 -0.33 5.51 22.17
N ILE A 16 -0.54 5.50 20.85
CA ILE A 16 -0.05 4.47 19.94
C ILE A 16 1.04 5.07 19.06
N LEU A 17 2.27 4.61 19.24
CA LEU A 17 3.43 5.05 18.47
C LEU A 17 3.93 3.94 17.55
N TYR A 18 4.35 4.30 16.34
CA TYR A 18 5.07 3.41 15.44
C TYR A 18 6.58 3.57 15.65
N LYS A 19 7.32 2.50 15.97
CA LYS A 19 8.79 2.51 16.13
C LYS A 19 9.36 3.70 16.93
N PRO A 20 9.07 3.84 18.24
CA PRO A 20 9.49 4.98 19.06
C PRO A 20 11.02 5.18 19.18
N TYR A 21 11.84 4.21 18.76
CA TYR A 21 13.31 4.25 18.89
C TYR A 21 14.09 4.62 17.61
N ARG A 22 13.44 4.98 16.49
CA ARG A 22 14.14 5.45 15.27
C ARG A 22 13.83 6.90 14.93
N LEU A 23 14.23 7.82 15.80
CA LEU A 23 14.57 9.20 15.41
C LEU A 23 16.09 9.36 15.50
N ARG A 24 16.81 8.78 14.53
CA ARG A 24 18.17 9.25 14.17
C ARG A 24 18.03 10.08 12.90
N ARG A 25 18.64 11.27 12.93
CA ARG A 25 18.79 12.25 11.83
C ARG A 25 18.80 11.58 10.46
N THR A 26 17.92 12.01 9.58
CA THR A 26 18.22 12.10 8.15
C THR A 26 18.90 13.45 7.92
N ASP A 27 20.23 13.44 7.88
CA ASP A 27 20.99 14.55 7.32
C ASP A 27 20.58 14.72 5.85
N ASN A 28 20.05 15.89 5.51
CA ASN A 28 20.31 16.59 4.24
C ASN A 28 19.59 17.96 4.18
N SER A 29 20.18 18.97 4.79
CA SER A 29 20.47 20.25 4.11
C SER A 29 21.40 21.08 4.99
N LYS A 30 22.43 21.65 4.36
CA LYS A 30 23.54 22.38 4.97
C LYS A 30 23.16 23.84 5.25
N CYS A 31 23.85 24.39 6.25
CA CYS A 31 24.06 25.80 6.64
C CYS A 31 23.04 26.32 7.68
N LEU A 32 23.41 26.78 8.89
CA LEU A 32 24.70 27.26 9.42
C LEU A 32 24.99 26.75 10.85
N ASP A 33 26.28 26.61 11.12
CA ASP A 33 26.90 26.29 12.40
C ASP A 33 26.57 27.30 13.52
N ASN A 34 26.31 26.81 14.74
CA ASN A 34 27.22 27.02 15.87
C ASN A 34 26.79 26.30 17.16
N ILE A 35 27.61 25.32 17.56
CA ILE A 35 28.19 25.15 18.91
C ILE A 35 27.29 24.71 20.09
N HIS A 36 27.50 23.43 20.46
CA HIS A 36 27.48 22.80 21.79
C HIS A 36 26.20 22.85 22.67
N SER A 37 25.42 21.76 22.64
CA SER A 37 24.98 21.09 23.89
C SER A 37 24.67 19.61 23.66
N LYS A 38 25.14 18.78 24.59
CA LYS A 38 24.89 17.34 24.71
C LYS A 38 23.39 16.99 24.62
N GLY A 39 23.07 15.92 23.89
CA GLY A 39 21.87 15.08 24.06
C GLY A 39 20.51 15.80 24.19
N SER A 40 19.91 16.21 23.08
CA SER A 40 18.49 16.58 23.09
C SER A 40 17.64 15.32 22.97
N PHE A 41 17.11 14.86 24.12
CA PHE A 41 16.06 13.84 24.19
C PHE A 41 14.74 14.42 23.63
N CYS A 42 13.90 13.57 23.02
CA CYS A 42 12.53 13.94 22.68
C CYS A 42 11.77 14.28 23.98
N PRO A 43 11.21 15.50 24.13
CA PRO A 43 10.49 15.91 25.34
C PRO A 43 9.40 14.92 25.75
N PHE A 44 8.77 14.25 24.77
CA PHE A 44 7.75 13.23 25.02
C PHE A 44 8.29 11.96 25.67
N GLN A 45 9.46 11.47 25.23
CA GLN A 45 10.04 10.24 25.79
C GLN A 45 10.49 10.47 27.23
N THR A 46 11.09 11.62 27.51
CA THR A 46 11.45 12.03 28.88
C THR A 46 10.21 12.21 29.76
N TRP A 47 9.10 12.71 29.21
CA TRP A 47 7.81 12.77 29.92
C TRP A 47 7.23 11.38 30.19
N LEU A 48 7.25 10.47 29.22
CA LEU A 48 6.81 9.08 29.37
C LEU A 48 7.63 8.32 30.43
N ASP A 49 8.95 8.49 30.43
CA ASP A 49 9.86 7.79 31.36
C ASP A 49 9.68 8.24 32.82
N ASN A 50 9.10 9.43 33.05
CA ASN A 50 8.84 9.99 34.38
C ASN A 50 7.45 9.63 34.96
N CYS A 51 6.55 9.05 34.16
CA CYS A 51 5.23 8.62 34.61
C CYS A 51 5.20 7.11 34.89
N LYS A 52 4.37 6.66 35.85
CA LYS A 52 4.04 5.23 35.99
C LYS A 52 3.13 4.83 34.82
N ILE A 53 3.71 4.38 33.72
CA ILE A 53 3.00 4.08 32.46
C ILE A 53 2.97 2.58 32.21
N ASP A 54 1.77 2.05 31.97
CA ASP A 54 1.59 0.70 31.45
C ASP A 54 1.89 0.72 29.95
N LYS A 55 2.91 0.00 29.49
CA LYS A 55 3.26 -0.09 28.05
C LYS A 55 3.14 -1.51 27.51
N LYS A 56 2.62 -1.66 26.30
CA LYS A 56 2.50 -2.93 25.57
C LYS A 56 3.03 -2.78 24.14
N GLN A 57 3.71 -3.82 23.66
CA GLN A 57 4.22 -3.87 22.29
C GLN A 57 3.36 -4.82 21.44
N PHE A 58 2.98 -4.35 20.25
CA PHE A 58 2.26 -5.13 19.24
C PHE A 58 3.01 -5.02 17.91
N GLY A 59 3.91 -5.98 17.66
CA GLY A 59 4.81 -5.92 16.50
C GLY A 59 5.68 -4.65 16.54
N GLU A 60 5.52 -3.79 15.54
CA GLU A 60 6.27 -2.53 15.41
C GLU A 60 5.63 -1.35 16.18
N TYR A 61 4.44 -1.55 16.75
CA TYR A 61 3.69 -0.54 17.46
C TYR A 61 3.86 -0.66 18.97
N TRP A 62 3.92 0.50 19.64
CA TRP A 62 3.93 0.61 21.09
C TRP A 62 2.69 1.35 21.55
N VAL A 63 2.04 0.79 22.55
CA VAL A 63 0.83 1.35 23.17
C VAL A 63 1.15 1.70 24.61
N TYR A 64 0.94 2.96 24.98
CA TYR A 64 1.18 3.50 26.32
C TYR A 64 -0.15 3.89 26.95
N GLU A 65 -0.46 3.39 28.14
CA GLU A 65 -1.59 3.81 28.99
C GLU A 65 -1.07 4.71 30.11
N ILE A 66 -1.57 5.93 30.15
CA ILE A 66 -1.18 6.98 31.08
C ILE A 66 -2.42 7.34 31.88
N ALA A 67 -2.55 6.77 33.07
CA ALA A 67 -3.73 6.97 33.92
C ALA A 67 -3.63 8.31 34.68
N THR A 68 -4.40 9.31 34.26
CA THR A 68 -4.48 10.64 34.88
C THR A 68 -5.75 11.36 34.44
N ASP A 69 -6.34 12.16 35.33
CA ASP A 69 -7.53 12.98 35.03
C ASP A 69 -7.17 14.24 34.22
N LYS A 70 -5.93 14.73 34.37
CA LYS A 70 -5.39 15.90 33.67
C LYS A 70 -4.05 15.59 33.03
N VAL A 71 -3.89 15.98 31.78
CA VAL A 71 -2.62 15.89 31.04
C VAL A 71 -2.18 17.27 30.61
N MET A 72 -0.97 17.64 31.01
CA MET A 72 -0.25 18.79 30.48
C MET A 72 0.71 18.33 29.39
N LEU A 73 0.46 18.75 28.15
CA LEU A 73 1.37 18.57 27.03
C LEU A 73 2.18 19.85 26.85
N GLU A 74 3.50 19.79 27.06
CA GLU A 74 4.40 20.94 26.95
C GLU A 74 5.48 20.68 25.88
N ASP A 75 5.53 21.54 24.85
CA ASP A 75 6.54 21.51 23.77
C ASP A 75 6.80 20.10 23.20
N VAL A 76 5.72 19.40 22.82
CA VAL A 76 5.75 17.98 22.50
C VAL A 76 5.26 17.68 21.09
N ASN A 77 5.95 16.76 20.40
CA ASN A 77 5.52 16.22 19.11
C ASN A 77 5.26 14.71 19.25
N ILE A 78 4.02 14.29 19.07
CA ILE A 78 3.58 12.90 19.18
C ILE A 78 3.37 12.36 17.77
N ASP A 79 4.24 11.44 17.35
CA ASP A 79 4.12 10.78 16.04
C ASP A 79 3.27 9.51 16.14
N GLY A 80 1.95 9.67 16.23
CA GLY A 80 1.03 8.56 16.37
C GLY A 80 -0.34 8.92 16.95
N ASN A 81 -1.22 7.91 17.05
CA ASN A 81 -2.61 8.11 17.44
C ASN A 81 -2.72 8.31 18.96
N VAL A 82 -3.47 9.32 19.38
CA VAL A 82 -3.73 9.64 20.79
C VAL A 82 -5.21 9.45 21.08
N TYR A 83 -5.53 8.80 22.19
CA TYR A 83 -6.89 8.60 22.68
C TYR A 83 -7.01 9.24 24.06
N ALA A 84 -7.82 10.30 24.16
CA ALA A 84 -8.20 10.93 25.41
C ALA A 84 -9.40 10.19 26.01
N VAL A 85 -9.18 9.53 27.14
CA VAL A 85 -10.18 8.72 27.84
C VAL A 85 -10.65 9.49 29.06
N ASP A 86 -11.74 10.23 28.90
CA ASP A 86 -12.46 10.99 29.94
C ASP A 86 -11.52 11.89 30.78
N CYS A 87 -10.45 12.39 30.16
CA CYS A 87 -9.44 13.23 30.79
C CYS A 87 -9.43 14.64 30.17
N LYS A 88 -8.79 15.58 30.86
CA LYS A 88 -8.57 16.94 30.38
C LYS A 88 -7.15 17.10 29.83
N ILE A 89 -7.04 17.39 28.54
CA ILE A 89 -5.78 17.75 27.88
C ILE A 89 -5.63 19.27 27.91
N GLN A 90 -4.50 19.75 28.39
CA GLN A 90 -4.08 21.15 28.37
C GLN A 90 -2.73 21.26 27.65
N CYS A 91 -2.55 22.33 26.90
CA CYS A 91 -1.33 22.56 26.11
C CYS A 91 -0.54 23.75 26.66
N LYS A 92 0.78 23.63 26.62
CA LYS A 92 1.72 24.72 26.90
C LYS A 92 2.82 24.72 25.85
N GLY A 93 3.10 25.86 25.23
CA GLY A 93 4.08 25.92 24.14
C GLY A 93 3.61 25.17 22.88
N SER A 94 4.53 24.61 22.11
CA SER A 94 4.28 23.99 20.81
C SER A 94 3.92 22.50 20.94
N VAL A 95 2.63 22.16 20.81
CA VAL A 95 2.14 20.78 20.84
C VAL A 95 1.67 20.34 19.45
N ASN A 96 2.14 19.19 18.98
CA ASN A 96 1.72 18.59 17.70
C ASN A 96 1.43 17.09 17.86
N ILE A 97 0.36 16.61 17.20
CA ILE A 97 0.04 15.19 17.05
C ILE A 97 -0.04 14.93 15.54
N SER A 98 0.85 14.08 15.02
CA SER A 98 1.03 13.93 13.57
C SER A 98 -0.10 13.17 12.87
N THR A 99 -0.88 12.36 13.59
CA THR A 99 -1.92 11.51 13.02
C THR A 99 -3.32 11.93 13.44
N GLN A 100 -3.87 11.37 14.52
CA GLN A 100 -5.26 11.52 14.92
C GLN A 100 -5.39 11.59 16.44
N LEU A 101 -6.34 12.42 16.89
CA LEU A 101 -6.73 12.55 18.29
C LEU A 101 -8.17 12.07 18.43
N PHE A 102 -8.34 10.95 19.13
CA PHE A 102 -9.64 10.42 19.51
C PHE A 102 -9.99 10.86 20.92
N VAL A 103 -11.25 11.21 21.16
CA VAL A 103 -11.73 11.70 22.46
C VAL A 103 -12.99 10.97 22.86
N THR A 104 -13.06 10.43 24.07
CA THR A 104 -14.32 9.93 24.60
C THR A 104 -15.23 11.09 24.97
N LYS A 105 -16.52 10.81 25.14
CA LYS A 105 -17.57 11.83 25.34
C LYS A 105 -17.29 12.83 26.46
N ASN A 106 -16.61 12.44 27.54
CA ASN A 106 -16.32 13.33 28.67
C ASN A 106 -14.90 13.91 28.64
N ALA A 107 -14.09 13.59 27.64
CA ALA A 107 -12.77 14.16 27.50
C ALA A 107 -12.85 15.62 27.07
N THR A 108 -11.95 16.46 27.58
CA THR A 108 -11.86 17.88 27.21
C THR A 108 -10.49 18.18 26.63
N VAL A 109 -10.45 18.85 25.49
CA VAL A 109 -9.21 19.16 24.77
C VAL A 109 -8.99 20.66 24.74
N ASP A 110 -7.75 21.07 25.00
CA ASP A 110 -7.32 22.46 24.88
C ASP A 110 -7.68 23.03 23.49
N PRO A 111 -8.35 24.19 23.42
CA PRO A 111 -8.64 24.84 22.15
C PRO A 111 -7.42 25.08 21.27
N GLN A 112 -6.22 25.22 21.86
CA GLN A 112 -4.98 25.33 21.09
C GLN A 112 -4.75 24.10 20.19
N LEU A 113 -4.96 22.90 20.73
CA LEU A 113 -4.79 21.65 19.99
C LEU A 113 -5.92 21.44 18.98
N GLY A 114 -7.14 21.84 19.34
CA GLY A 114 -8.32 21.76 18.47
C GLY A 114 -8.22 22.62 17.19
N ARG A 115 -7.36 23.65 17.17
CA ARG A 115 -7.07 24.48 15.99
C ARG A 115 -6.14 23.79 14.99
N VAL A 116 -5.30 22.87 15.47
CA VAL A 116 -4.29 22.15 14.66
C VAL A 116 -4.82 20.79 14.22
N LEU A 117 -5.62 20.15 15.08
CA LEU A 117 -6.17 18.82 14.85
C LEU A 117 -7.60 18.74 15.38
N SER A 118 -8.56 18.39 14.52
CA SER A 118 -9.95 18.20 14.93
C SER A 118 -10.10 16.89 15.73
N PRO A 119 -10.54 16.94 17.01
CA PRO A 119 -10.75 15.73 17.80
C PRO A 119 -11.88 14.88 17.21
N ILE A 120 -11.67 13.56 17.15
CA ILE A 120 -12.64 12.58 16.66
C ILE A 120 -13.31 11.92 17.86
N GLU A 121 -14.63 11.96 17.94
CA GLU A 121 -15.34 11.26 19.02
C GLU A 121 -15.09 9.76 18.92
N TRP A 122 -14.56 9.19 19.99
CA TRP A 122 -14.27 7.78 20.10
C TRP A 122 -15.54 7.01 20.44
N ASN A 123 -15.80 5.97 19.66
CA ASN A 123 -16.93 5.06 19.82
C ASN A 123 -16.45 3.63 19.60
N THR A 124 -16.70 2.73 20.57
CA THR A 124 -16.35 1.29 20.51
C THR A 124 -16.83 0.63 19.23
N LYS A 125 -18.04 0.94 18.79
CA LYS A 125 -18.65 0.34 17.62
C LYS A 125 -17.85 0.67 16.35
N ILE A 126 -17.59 1.95 16.10
CA ILE A 126 -16.94 2.43 14.87
C ILE A 126 -15.44 2.14 14.86
N HIS A 127 -14.77 2.23 16.02
CA HIS A 127 -13.31 2.17 16.10
C HIS A 127 -12.75 0.79 16.48
N TYR A 128 -13.60 -0.17 16.87
CA TYR A 128 -13.17 -1.51 17.26
C TYR A 128 -14.06 -2.61 16.68
N GLU A 129 -15.34 -2.65 17.04
CA GLU A 129 -16.21 -3.78 16.68
C GLU A 129 -16.39 -3.93 15.17
N VAL A 130 -16.64 -2.82 14.48
CA VAL A 130 -16.89 -2.80 13.04
C VAL A 130 -15.63 -3.18 12.24
N PRO A 131 -14.46 -2.57 12.48
CA PRO A 131 -13.21 -3.02 11.87
C PRO A 131 -12.92 -4.50 12.13
N LEU A 132 -13.19 -5.01 13.34
CA LEU A 132 -12.95 -6.41 13.68
C LEU A 132 -13.85 -7.37 12.88
N GLN A 133 -15.14 -7.05 12.75
CA GLN A 133 -16.08 -7.85 11.96
C GLN A 133 -15.73 -7.83 10.47
N LEU A 134 -15.40 -6.65 9.92
CA LEU A 134 -14.92 -6.51 8.54
C LEU A 134 -13.66 -7.35 8.31
N GLN A 135 -12.68 -7.28 9.22
CA GLN A 135 -11.46 -8.10 9.17
C GLN A 135 -11.74 -9.60 9.24
N GLN A 136 -12.72 -10.02 10.03
CA GLN A 136 -13.11 -11.43 10.11
C GLN A 136 -13.62 -11.95 8.76
N PHE A 137 -14.49 -11.19 8.08
CA PHE A 137 -14.92 -11.56 6.72
C PHE A 137 -13.75 -11.58 5.73
N GLU A 138 -12.84 -10.62 5.82
CA GLU A 138 -11.66 -10.55 4.97
C GLU A 138 -10.73 -11.76 5.17
N HIS A 139 -10.55 -12.20 6.42
CA HIS A 139 -9.73 -13.34 6.79
C HIS A 139 -10.32 -14.66 6.26
N GLU A 140 -11.61 -14.90 6.50
CA GLU A 140 -12.31 -16.09 5.98
C GLU A 140 -12.31 -16.12 4.45
N LYS A 141 -12.49 -14.96 3.81
CA LYS A 141 -12.31 -14.81 2.36
C LYS A 141 -10.91 -15.21 1.92
N GLU A 142 -9.85 -14.77 2.60
CA GLU A 142 -8.48 -15.09 2.21
C GLU A 142 -8.19 -16.60 2.32
N ILE A 143 -8.63 -17.24 3.41
CA ILE A 143 -8.51 -18.69 3.59
C ILE A 143 -9.21 -19.44 2.46
N THR A 144 -10.45 -19.08 2.17
CA THR A 144 -11.24 -19.74 1.12
C THR A 144 -10.68 -19.50 -0.27
N SER A 145 -10.14 -18.31 -0.54
CA SER A 145 -9.51 -17.95 -1.82
C SER A 145 -8.23 -18.74 -2.07
N LYS A 146 -7.37 -18.89 -1.05
CA LYS A 146 -6.16 -19.73 -1.12
C LYS A 146 -6.49 -21.20 -1.43
N LYS A 147 -7.64 -21.68 -0.95
CA LYS A 147 -8.16 -23.03 -1.24
C LYS A 147 -8.93 -23.10 -2.57
N ARG A 148 -9.01 -22.01 -3.34
CA ARG A 148 -9.80 -21.87 -4.58
C ARG A 148 -11.29 -22.15 -4.41
N LEU A 149 -11.83 -21.95 -3.20
CA LEU A 149 -13.25 -22.09 -2.88
C LEU A 149 -14.02 -20.78 -3.16
N PHE A 150 -13.98 -20.32 -4.40
CA PHE A 150 -14.42 -18.96 -4.79
C PHE A 150 -15.88 -18.66 -4.42
N SER A 151 -16.79 -19.63 -4.54
CA SER A 151 -18.20 -19.43 -4.15
C SER A 151 -18.34 -19.11 -2.65
N LYS A 152 -17.53 -19.72 -1.78
CA LYS A 152 -17.53 -19.42 -0.34
C LYS A 152 -16.90 -18.05 -0.07
N SER A 153 -15.81 -17.72 -0.76
CA SER A 153 -15.17 -16.40 -0.67
C SER A 153 -16.15 -15.28 -1.01
N LEU A 154 -16.95 -15.46 -2.06
CA LEU A 154 -17.99 -14.51 -2.47
C LEU A 154 -19.08 -14.34 -1.40
N VAL A 155 -19.50 -15.40 -0.72
CA VAL A 155 -20.48 -15.31 0.37
C VAL A 155 -19.95 -14.44 1.52
N PHE A 156 -18.70 -14.64 1.96
CA PHE A 156 -18.10 -13.80 2.99
C PHE A 156 -18.00 -12.33 2.54
N LEU A 157 -17.67 -12.08 1.28
CA LEU A 157 -17.61 -10.72 0.74
C LEU A 157 -18.99 -10.07 0.55
N GLN A 158 -20.04 -10.86 0.30
CA GLN A 158 -21.41 -10.36 0.30
C GLN A 158 -21.84 -9.93 1.70
N HIS A 159 -21.49 -10.71 2.73
CA HIS A 159 -21.73 -10.32 4.12
C HIS A 159 -20.94 -9.06 4.50
N TYR A 160 -19.66 -8.98 4.12
CA TYR A 160 -18.85 -7.78 4.28
C TYR A 160 -19.51 -6.55 3.65
N LEU A 161 -19.94 -6.68 2.38
CA LEU A 161 -20.52 -5.58 1.63
C LEU A 161 -21.85 -5.15 2.23
N GLN A 162 -22.72 -6.09 2.58
CA GLN A 162 -24.01 -5.81 3.23
C GLN A 162 -23.80 -5.07 4.55
N PHE A 163 -22.88 -5.56 5.38
CA PHE A 163 -22.56 -4.95 6.66
C PHE A 163 -22.01 -3.52 6.51
N ALA A 164 -21.11 -3.31 5.54
CA ALA A 164 -20.57 -1.98 5.25
C ALA A 164 -21.66 -1.00 4.75
N ILE A 165 -22.56 -1.46 3.87
CA ILE A 165 -23.66 -0.64 3.34
C ILE A 165 -24.64 -0.25 4.45
N GLU A 166 -25.05 -1.20 5.30
CA GLU A 166 -25.99 -0.95 6.39
C GLU A 166 -25.46 0.09 7.38
N LEU A 167 -24.16 0.09 7.62
CA LEU A 167 -23.55 0.96 8.61
C LEU A 167 -23.15 2.33 8.06
N PHE A 168 -22.64 2.38 6.84
CA PHE A 168 -21.99 3.57 6.30
C PHE A 168 -22.69 4.16 5.06
N GLY A 169 -23.67 3.46 4.49
CA GLY A 169 -24.27 3.79 3.21
C GLY A 169 -23.40 3.35 2.01
N LEU A 170 -23.94 3.57 0.80
CA LEU A 170 -23.32 3.12 -0.46
C LEU A 170 -22.04 3.89 -0.80
N ASP A 171 -21.97 5.18 -0.45
CA ASP A 171 -20.89 6.09 -0.82
C ASP A 171 -19.80 6.11 0.26
N ASN A 172 -19.29 4.93 0.62
CA ASN A 172 -18.27 4.77 1.66
C ASN A 172 -17.06 3.95 1.19
N PRO A 173 -15.82 4.27 1.63
CA PRO A 173 -14.63 3.52 1.23
C PRO A 173 -14.68 2.03 1.56
N TYR A 174 -15.32 1.62 2.67
CA TYR A 174 -15.49 0.21 3.00
C TYR A 174 -16.34 -0.52 1.96
N VAL A 175 -17.40 0.11 1.44
CA VAL A 175 -18.22 -0.48 0.36
C VAL A 175 -17.40 -0.65 -0.91
N ALA A 176 -16.61 0.37 -1.28
CA ALA A 176 -15.71 0.29 -2.44
C ALA A 176 -14.63 -0.80 -2.29
N ILE A 177 -14.07 -0.97 -1.09
CA ILE A 177 -13.13 -2.06 -0.77
C ILE A 177 -13.83 -3.43 -0.95
N GLY A 178 -15.06 -3.57 -0.47
CA GLY A 178 -15.89 -4.76 -0.67
C GLY A 178 -16.09 -5.09 -2.15
N TYR A 179 -16.51 -4.11 -2.96
CA TYR A 179 -16.64 -4.28 -4.40
C TYR A 179 -15.32 -4.68 -5.07
N ASN A 180 -14.21 -4.04 -4.72
CA ASN A 180 -12.90 -4.38 -5.28
C ASN A 180 -12.49 -5.83 -4.95
N MET A 181 -12.71 -6.28 -3.71
CA MET A 181 -12.43 -7.66 -3.32
C MET A 181 -13.28 -8.66 -4.09
N ILE A 182 -14.57 -8.36 -4.29
CA ILE A 182 -15.45 -9.22 -5.10
C ILE A 182 -14.95 -9.29 -6.55
N GLY A 183 -14.55 -8.15 -7.12
CA GLY A 183 -13.95 -8.10 -8.45
C GLY A 183 -12.70 -8.98 -8.58
N ASN A 184 -11.81 -8.94 -7.57
CA ASN A 184 -10.62 -9.80 -7.54
C ASN A 184 -10.99 -11.29 -7.54
N ILE A 185 -11.97 -11.71 -6.75
CA ILE A 185 -12.42 -13.13 -6.71
C ILE A 185 -13.01 -13.57 -8.05
N TYR A 186 -13.78 -12.71 -8.71
CA TYR A 186 -14.27 -13.01 -10.06
C TYR A 186 -13.14 -13.10 -11.08
N SER A 187 -12.13 -12.22 -11.00
CA SER A 187 -10.93 -12.31 -11.84
C SER A 187 -10.18 -13.62 -11.61
N ASP A 188 -10.03 -14.06 -10.36
CA ASP A 188 -9.34 -15.32 -10.03
C ASP A 188 -10.14 -16.56 -10.50
N LYS A 189 -11.46 -16.46 -10.53
CA LYS A 189 -12.36 -17.48 -11.09
C LYS A 189 -12.36 -17.50 -12.63
N GLY A 190 -11.86 -16.45 -13.27
CA GLY A 190 -11.87 -16.27 -14.73
C GLY A 190 -13.16 -15.66 -15.29
N ASP A 191 -14.04 -15.14 -14.42
CA ASP A 191 -15.26 -14.43 -14.81
C ASP A 191 -14.96 -12.93 -14.92
N TYR A 192 -14.29 -12.56 -16.02
CA TYR A 192 -13.72 -11.22 -16.17
C TYR A 192 -14.78 -10.13 -16.40
N ASP A 193 -15.95 -10.47 -16.94
CA ASP A 193 -17.07 -9.52 -17.10
C ASP A 193 -17.56 -9.03 -15.73
N ARG A 194 -17.81 -9.96 -14.80
CA ARG A 194 -18.19 -9.58 -13.43
C ARG A 194 -17.05 -8.88 -12.70
N ALA A 195 -15.80 -9.29 -12.93
CA ALA A 195 -14.65 -8.61 -12.35
C ALA A 195 -14.64 -7.12 -12.75
N VAL A 196 -14.84 -6.82 -14.04
CA VAL A 196 -14.94 -5.45 -14.55
C VAL A 196 -16.11 -4.70 -13.89
N GLU A 197 -17.31 -5.29 -13.85
CA GLU A 197 -18.50 -4.67 -13.23
C GLU A 197 -18.22 -4.23 -11.78
N PHE A 198 -17.65 -5.13 -10.97
CA PHE A 198 -17.36 -4.85 -9.57
C PHE A 198 -16.22 -3.85 -9.38
N HIS A 199 -15.18 -3.88 -10.21
CA HIS A 199 -14.12 -2.88 -10.17
C HIS A 199 -14.62 -1.49 -10.61
N GLU A 200 -15.56 -1.40 -11.56
CA GLU A 200 -16.18 -0.12 -11.97
C GLU A 200 -17.04 0.46 -10.85
N LYS A 201 -17.80 -0.38 -10.12
CA LYS A 201 -18.54 0.06 -8.91
C LYS A 201 -17.60 0.61 -7.84
N ALA A 202 -16.50 -0.09 -7.55
CA ALA A 202 -15.49 0.38 -6.61
C ALA A 202 -14.85 1.70 -7.07
N LEU A 203 -14.52 1.80 -8.36
CA LEU A 203 -13.89 2.98 -8.95
C LEU A 203 -14.81 4.20 -8.85
N LYS A 204 -16.11 4.05 -9.14
CA LYS A 204 -17.08 5.13 -9.03
C LYS A 204 -17.09 5.72 -7.61
N VAL A 205 -17.28 4.87 -6.60
CA VAL A 205 -17.31 5.32 -5.20
C VAL A 205 -16.00 6.00 -4.79
N MET A 206 -14.84 5.43 -5.16
CA MET A 206 -13.55 6.03 -4.80
C MET A 206 -13.27 7.35 -5.53
N LEU A 207 -13.72 7.51 -6.76
CA LEU A 207 -13.64 8.78 -7.49
C LEU A 207 -14.52 9.85 -6.84
N ASP A 208 -15.73 9.49 -6.44
CA ASP A 208 -16.66 10.42 -5.80
C ASP A 208 -16.14 10.92 -4.44
N ILE A 209 -15.42 10.07 -3.69
CA ILE A 209 -14.89 10.41 -2.35
C ILE A 209 -13.53 11.11 -2.41
N PHE A 210 -12.57 10.58 -3.20
CA PHE A 210 -11.17 11.00 -3.16
C PHE A 210 -10.70 11.73 -4.42
N GLY A 211 -11.50 11.74 -5.49
CA GLY A 211 -11.10 12.25 -6.78
C GLY A 211 -10.06 11.37 -7.50
N VAL A 212 -9.49 11.89 -8.59
CA VAL A 212 -8.67 11.11 -9.53
C VAL A 212 -7.28 10.76 -8.98
N ASN A 213 -6.66 11.66 -8.21
CA ASN A 213 -5.25 11.58 -7.82
C ASN A 213 -5.03 10.83 -6.49
N TYR A 214 -5.64 9.65 -6.34
CA TYR A 214 -5.51 8.83 -5.14
C TYR A 214 -4.98 7.41 -5.45
N PRO A 215 -4.11 6.81 -4.60
CA PRO A 215 -3.50 5.50 -4.89
C PRO A 215 -4.52 4.38 -5.17
N ILE A 216 -5.66 4.35 -4.47
CA ILE A 216 -6.67 3.32 -4.70
C ILE A 216 -7.32 3.44 -6.09
N VAL A 217 -7.48 4.66 -6.61
CA VAL A 217 -8.05 4.88 -7.96
C VAL A 217 -7.09 4.36 -9.01
N ALA A 218 -5.78 4.60 -8.85
CA ALA A 218 -4.77 4.01 -9.73
C ALA A 218 -4.80 2.48 -9.69
N GLN A 219 -4.97 1.88 -8.51
CA GLN A 219 -5.08 0.43 -8.36
C GLN A 219 -6.33 -0.14 -9.03
N LEU A 220 -7.47 0.54 -8.92
CA LEU A 220 -8.72 0.11 -9.53
C LEU A 220 -8.64 0.17 -11.07
N TYR A 221 -8.04 1.22 -11.64
CA TYR A 221 -7.73 1.24 -13.06
C TYR A 221 -6.79 0.11 -13.48
N HIS A 222 -5.76 -0.20 -12.68
CA HIS A 222 -4.90 -1.34 -12.95
C HIS A 222 -5.67 -2.67 -12.96
N ASN A 223 -6.58 -2.89 -12.00
CA ASN A 223 -7.40 -4.09 -11.92
C ASN A 223 -8.36 -4.20 -13.12
N LEU A 224 -9.01 -3.10 -13.50
CA LEU A 224 -9.85 -3.01 -14.71
C LEU A 224 -9.07 -3.34 -15.97
N ALA A 225 -7.83 -2.82 -16.08
CA ALA A 225 -6.97 -3.11 -17.21
C ALA A 225 -6.62 -4.60 -17.27
N LYS A 226 -6.25 -5.22 -16.15
CA LYS A 226 -5.93 -6.65 -16.06
C LYS A 226 -7.13 -7.51 -16.44
N ALA A 227 -8.31 -7.23 -15.88
CA ALA A 227 -9.54 -7.95 -16.19
C ALA A 227 -9.93 -7.78 -17.67
N SER A 228 -9.87 -6.56 -18.20
CA SER A 228 -10.16 -6.28 -19.62
C SER A 228 -9.21 -7.02 -20.56
N LYS A 229 -7.90 -7.06 -20.23
CA LYS A 229 -6.90 -7.81 -21.00
C LYS A 229 -7.24 -9.29 -21.06
N ASN A 230 -7.54 -9.89 -19.91
CA ASN A 230 -7.85 -11.31 -19.82
C ASN A 230 -9.18 -11.67 -20.50
N ASN A 231 -10.07 -10.69 -20.64
CA ASN A 231 -11.30 -10.79 -21.40
C ASN A 231 -11.14 -10.50 -22.90
N GLY A 232 -9.89 -10.35 -23.40
CA GLY A 232 -9.60 -10.07 -24.81
C GLY A 232 -9.79 -8.61 -25.25
N HIS A 233 -10.21 -7.72 -24.35
CA HIS A 233 -10.43 -6.30 -24.65
C HIS A 233 -9.14 -5.46 -24.51
N ASN A 234 -8.19 -5.69 -25.41
CA ASN A 234 -6.86 -5.07 -25.34
C ASN A 234 -6.89 -3.53 -25.36
N ASP A 235 -7.74 -2.90 -26.17
CA ASP A 235 -7.79 -1.43 -26.25
C ASP A 235 -8.35 -0.78 -24.97
N LYS A 236 -9.38 -1.39 -24.37
CA LYS A 236 -9.87 -0.98 -23.04
C LYS A 236 -8.79 -1.14 -21.98
N SER A 237 -8.04 -2.25 -22.05
CA SER A 237 -6.94 -2.52 -21.12
C SER A 237 -5.84 -1.46 -21.19
N ILE A 238 -5.41 -1.08 -22.40
CA ILE A 238 -4.42 -0.01 -22.61
C ILE A 238 -4.92 1.29 -21.99
N ALA A 239 -6.15 1.72 -22.33
CA ALA A 239 -6.71 2.96 -21.79
C ALA A 239 -6.76 2.97 -20.25
N TYR A 240 -7.09 1.84 -19.63
CA TYR A 240 -7.09 1.72 -18.18
C TYR A 240 -5.67 1.72 -17.57
N TYR A 241 -4.70 1.03 -18.18
CA TYR A 241 -3.31 1.10 -17.70
C TYR A 241 -2.70 2.49 -17.87
N GLU A 242 -2.99 3.21 -18.95
CA GLU A 242 -2.54 4.59 -19.15
C GLU A 242 -3.09 5.54 -18.07
N LYS A 243 -4.37 5.41 -17.71
CA LYS A 243 -4.96 6.15 -16.59
C LYS A 243 -4.28 5.83 -15.26
N SER A 244 -4.05 4.54 -14.98
CA SER A 244 -3.31 4.11 -13.80
C SER A 244 -1.89 4.69 -13.77
N LEU A 245 -1.20 4.66 -14.91
CA LEU A 245 0.16 5.16 -15.08
C LEU A 245 0.24 6.66 -14.83
N GLN A 246 -0.68 7.44 -15.40
CA GLN A 246 -0.73 8.88 -15.18
C GLN A 246 -0.86 9.23 -13.69
N ILE A 247 -1.75 8.54 -12.98
CA ILE A 247 -1.95 8.78 -11.55
C ILE A 247 -0.70 8.37 -10.76
N ARG A 248 -0.13 7.19 -11.02
CA ARG A 248 1.08 6.73 -10.30
C ARG A 248 2.30 7.62 -10.57
N LEU A 249 2.45 8.13 -11.78
CA LEU A 249 3.47 9.14 -12.11
C LEU A 249 3.27 10.41 -11.29
N SER A 250 2.02 10.87 -11.13
CA SER A 250 1.72 12.06 -10.33
C SER A 250 1.99 11.87 -8.84
N ILE A 251 1.75 10.68 -8.29
CA ILE A 251 1.88 10.41 -6.84
C ILE A 251 3.31 10.05 -6.47
N PHE A 252 3.96 9.17 -7.24
CA PHE A 252 5.26 8.60 -6.89
C PHE A 252 6.43 9.16 -7.70
N GLY A 253 6.15 9.88 -8.80
CA GLY A 253 7.15 10.29 -9.77
C GLY A 253 7.57 9.15 -10.71
N ALA A 254 8.49 9.47 -11.64
CA ALA A 254 8.90 8.55 -12.70
C ALA A 254 9.79 7.38 -12.21
N ARG A 255 10.47 7.53 -11.07
CA ARG A 255 11.41 6.55 -10.51
C ARG A 255 10.76 5.71 -9.42
N HIS A 256 9.76 4.91 -9.80
CA HIS A 256 9.04 4.03 -8.87
C HIS A 256 8.77 2.65 -9.49
N SER A 257 8.85 1.59 -8.69
CA SER A 257 8.64 0.21 -9.12
C SER A 257 7.25 0.02 -9.76
N ASP A 258 6.21 0.59 -9.16
CA ASP A 258 4.85 0.55 -9.69
C ASP A 258 4.67 1.18 -11.07
N VAL A 259 5.48 2.20 -11.40
CA VAL A 259 5.50 2.84 -12.72
C VAL A 259 6.18 1.90 -13.72
N ALA A 260 7.31 1.30 -13.34
CA ALA A 260 7.98 0.29 -14.16
C ALA A 260 7.07 -0.91 -14.45
N GLN A 261 6.29 -1.36 -13.46
CA GLN A 261 5.34 -2.45 -13.62
C GLN A 261 4.25 -2.12 -14.66
N LEU A 262 3.73 -0.89 -14.64
CA LEU A 262 2.73 -0.44 -15.62
C LEU A 262 3.30 -0.34 -17.03
N TYR A 263 4.52 0.18 -17.18
CA TYR A 263 5.21 0.14 -18.47
C TYR A 263 5.41 -1.29 -18.96
N ASN A 264 5.85 -2.22 -18.10
CA ASN A 264 5.99 -3.61 -18.47
C ASN A 264 4.65 -4.23 -18.92
N ASN A 265 3.55 -3.90 -18.25
CA ASN A 265 2.22 -4.39 -18.62
C ASN A 265 1.72 -3.82 -19.96
N LEU A 266 1.97 -2.53 -20.22
CA LEU A 266 1.67 -1.91 -21.51
C LEU A 266 2.50 -2.56 -22.63
N GLY A 267 3.80 -2.76 -22.41
CA GLY A 267 4.68 -3.44 -23.36
C GLY A 267 4.18 -4.84 -23.72
N ASN A 268 3.74 -5.61 -22.72
CA ASN A 268 3.15 -6.93 -22.93
C ASN A 268 1.89 -6.90 -23.80
N ILE A 269 1.01 -5.92 -23.63
CA ILE A 269 -0.20 -5.81 -24.47
C ILE A 269 0.16 -5.41 -25.89
N TYR A 270 1.05 -4.44 -26.07
CA TYR A 270 1.48 -4.03 -27.42
C TYR A 270 2.20 -5.16 -28.16
N LYS A 271 3.02 -5.95 -27.47
CA LYS A 271 3.61 -7.17 -28.04
C LYS A 271 2.53 -8.14 -28.53
N ASN A 272 1.51 -8.41 -27.71
CA ASN A 272 0.42 -9.31 -28.06
C ASN A 272 -0.43 -8.78 -29.23
N LYS A 273 -0.47 -7.45 -29.44
CA LYS A 273 -1.09 -6.81 -30.59
C LYS A 273 -0.23 -6.81 -31.85
N GLY A 274 1.04 -7.23 -31.76
CA GLY A 274 2.01 -7.15 -32.86
C GLY A 274 2.61 -5.76 -33.09
N ASP A 275 2.39 -4.80 -32.18
CA ASP A 275 3.05 -3.50 -32.21
C ASP A 275 4.40 -3.60 -31.47
N ASP A 276 5.38 -4.17 -32.16
CA ASP A 276 6.70 -4.42 -31.59
C ASP A 276 7.42 -3.12 -31.22
N PHE A 277 7.14 -2.01 -31.93
CA PHE A 277 7.78 -0.72 -31.67
C PHE A 277 7.38 -0.19 -30.29
N LYS A 278 6.07 -0.10 -30.03
CA LYS A 278 5.58 0.33 -28.70
C LYS A 278 5.94 -0.66 -27.61
N ALA A 279 5.92 -1.97 -27.91
CA ALA A 279 6.34 -2.98 -26.96
C ALA A 279 7.79 -2.76 -26.49
N ILE A 280 8.71 -2.53 -27.43
CA ILE A 280 10.12 -2.23 -27.13
C ILE A 280 10.24 -0.94 -26.33
N GLU A 281 9.54 0.13 -26.73
CA GLU A 281 9.55 1.42 -26.03
C GLU A 281 9.20 1.25 -24.55
N TYR A 282 8.05 0.63 -24.27
CA TYR A 282 7.57 0.44 -22.91
C TYR A 282 8.43 -0.53 -22.09
N HIS A 283 8.90 -1.64 -22.69
CA HIS A 283 9.79 -2.55 -21.96
C HIS A 283 11.16 -1.91 -21.66
N LYS A 284 11.70 -1.04 -22.54
CA LYS A 284 12.92 -0.27 -22.25
C LYS A 284 12.71 0.75 -21.13
N LEU A 285 11.56 1.42 -21.07
CA LEU A 285 11.21 2.31 -19.97
C LEU A 285 11.13 1.55 -18.63
N ALA A 286 10.49 0.39 -18.62
CA ALA A 286 10.42 -0.49 -17.44
C ALA A 286 11.81 -0.97 -17.01
N LEU A 287 12.62 -1.44 -17.95
CA LEU A 287 13.99 -1.91 -17.72
C LEU A 287 14.83 -0.80 -17.08
N LYS A 288 14.82 0.41 -17.67
CA LYS A 288 15.57 1.55 -17.15
C LYS A 288 15.26 1.83 -15.68
N ILE A 289 13.98 1.89 -15.32
CA ILE A 289 13.56 2.17 -13.93
C ILE A 289 13.96 1.02 -13.00
N ARG A 290 13.73 -0.24 -13.40
CA ARG A 290 14.07 -1.42 -12.58
C ARG A 290 15.57 -1.55 -12.36
N THR A 291 16.39 -1.29 -13.38
CA THR A 291 17.86 -1.21 -13.24
C THR A 291 18.28 -0.08 -12.31
N GLU A 292 17.67 1.10 -12.37
CA GLU A 292 17.98 2.22 -11.47
C GLU A 292 17.61 1.91 -10.00
N ILE A 293 16.51 1.19 -9.73
CA ILE A 293 16.03 0.90 -8.37
C ILE A 293 16.71 -0.35 -7.78
N PHE A 294 16.81 -1.43 -8.56
CA PHE A 294 17.19 -2.75 -8.07
C PHE A 294 18.57 -3.22 -8.58
N GLY A 295 19.15 -2.53 -9.55
CA GLY A 295 20.36 -2.98 -10.25
C GLY A 295 20.08 -4.08 -11.28
N ASN A 296 21.17 -4.63 -11.83
CA ASN A 296 21.11 -5.62 -12.93
C ASN A 296 20.81 -7.05 -12.45
N ALA A 297 21.20 -7.40 -11.22
CA ALA A 297 21.03 -8.74 -10.65
C ALA A 297 19.75 -8.84 -9.82
N ASN A 298 18.60 -8.66 -10.46
CA ASN A 298 17.29 -8.70 -9.83
C ASN A 298 16.26 -9.36 -10.75
N GLN A 299 15.29 -10.07 -10.16
CA GLN A 299 14.22 -10.75 -10.90
C GLN A 299 13.40 -9.79 -11.78
N ASP A 300 13.00 -8.62 -11.27
CA ASP A 300 12.22 -7.64 -12.04
C ASP A 300 13.00 -7.08 -13.24
N THR A 301 14.31 -6.88 -13.06
CA THR A 301 15.20 -6.46 -14.14
C THR A 301 15.33 -7.58 -15.18
N GLY A 302 15.50 -8.82 -14.73
CA GLY A 302 15.50 -10.02 -15.56
C GLY A 302 14.23 -10.18 -16.40
N ASP A 303 13.06 -9.95 -15.81
CA ASP A 303 11.77 -9.98 -16.52
C ASP A 303 11.70 -8.95 -17.65
N SER A 304 12.33 -7.79 -17.44
CA SER A 304 12.36 -6.73 -18.45
C SER A 304 13.27 -7.12 -19.63
N TYR A 305 14.44 -7.70 -19.34
CA TYR A 305 15.33 -8.27 -20.36
C TYR A 305 14.67 -9.41 -21.12
N TRP A 306 14.04 -10.36 -20.41
CA TRP A 306 13.32 -11.47 -21.01
C TRP A 306 12.22 -10.99 -21.97
N ASN A 307 11.42 -10.01 -21.54
CA ASN A 307 10.37 -9.46 -22.40
C ASN A 307 10.93 -8.76 -23.64
N LEU A 308 12.03 -8.02 -23.53
CA LEU A 308 12.71 -7.46 -24.71
C LEU A 308 13.24 -8.57 -25.63
N GLY A 309 13.85 -9.62 -25.07
CA GLY A 309 14.30 -10.80 -25.81
C GLY A 309 13.17 -11.43 -26.64
N LEU A 310 11.98 -11.56 -26.05
CA LEU A 310 10.78 -12.06 -26.75
C LEU A 310 10.35 -11.15 -27.91
N VAL A 311 10.34 -9.82 -27.72
CA VAL A 311 9.93 -8.91 -28.81
C VAL A 311 10.95 -8.95 -29.95
N PHE A 312 12.25 -8.94 -29.66
CA PHE A 312 13.29 -9.03 -30.70
C PHE A 312 13.30 -10.40 -31.42
N GLU A 313 12.96 -11.48 -30.72
CA GLU A 313 12.78 -12.81 -31.35
C GLU A 313 11.59 -12.78 -32.32
N GLN A 314 10.47 -12.18 -31.92
CA GLN A 314 9.29 -12.00 -32.78
C GLN A 314 9.62 -11.18 -34.05
N LYS A 315 10.50 -10.19 -33.94
CA LYS A 315 11.04 -9.41 -35.06
C LYS A 315 12.08 -10.14 -35.91
N GLN A 316 12.46 -11.37 -35.55
CA GLN A 316 13.56 -12.13 -36.16
C GLN A 316 14.95 -11.46 -36.03
N GLU A 317 15.11 -10.56 -35.06
CA GLU A 317 16.38 -9.93 -34.72
C GLU A 317 17.16 -10.81 -33.73
N ILE A 318 17.53 -12.01 -34.21
CA ILE A 318 18.04 -13.11 -33.37
C ILE A 318 19.26 -12.72 -32.53
N LYS A 319 20.18 -11.94 -33.08
CA LYS A 319 21.38 -11.49 -32.35
C LYS A 319 21.03 -10.63 -31.14
N ILE A 320 20.13 -9.66 -31.32
CA ILE A 320 19.70 -8.75 -30.23
C ILE A 320 18.87 -9.52 -29.21
N SER A 321 18.00 -10.42 -29.67
CA SER A 321 17.23 -11.30 -28.79
C SER A 321 18.13 -12.16 -27.89
N LEU A 322 19.19 -12.75 -28.47
CA LEU A 322 20.19 -13.53 -27.73
C LEU A 322 20.88 -12.69 -26.65
N GLU A 323 21.34 -11.47 -26.97
CA GLU A 323 21.95 -10.56 -25.98
C GLU A 323 21.01 -10.30 -24.79
N TYR A 324 19.72 -10.05 -25.05
CA TYR A 324 18.74 -9.86 -23.98
C TYR A 324 18.46 -11.12 -23.16
N TYR A 325 18.43 -12.30 -23.78
CA TYR A 325 18.25 -13.54 -23.03
C TYR A 325 19.49 -13.89 -22.18
N GLU A 326 20.69 -13.55 -22.63
CA GLU A 326 21.90 -13.67 -21.81
C GLU A 326 21.84 -12.73 -20.58
N ASP A 327 21.39 -11.49 -20.78
CA ASP A 327 21.23 -10.54 -19.68
C ASP A 327 20.11 -10.94 -18.72
N ALA A 328 19.01 -11.50 -19.23
CA ALA A 328 17.96 -12.10 -18.41
C ALA A 328 18.50 -13.28 -17.58
N TRP A 329 19.26 -14.19 -18.21
CA TRP A 329 19.89 -15.31 -17.51
C TRP A 329 20.79 -14.82 -16.37
N LYS A 330 21.71 -13.89 -16.64
CA LYS A 330 22.60 -13.30 -15.62
C LYS A 330 21.79 -12.64 -14.49
N ALA A 331 20.74 -11.89 -14.83
CA ALA A 331 19.89 -11.20 -13.88
C ALA A 331 19.15 -12.16 -12.94
N TYR A 332 18.73 -13.33 -13.43
CA TYR A 332 18.08 -14.37 -12.63
C TYR A 332 19.05 -15.23 -11.82
N SER A 333 20.23 -15.56 -12.36
CA SER A 333 21.20 -16.49 -11.76
C SER A 333 21.61 -16.14 -10.34
N THR A 334 21.83 -14.84 -10.05
CA THR A 334 22.26 -14.40 -8.72
C THR A 334 21.14 -14.49 -7.67
N PRO A 335 19.96 -13.88 -7.86
CA PRO A 335 18.90 -13.90 -6.84
C PRO A 335 18.14 -15.24 -6.75
N LEU A 336 17.98 -15.97 -7.85
CA LEU A 336 17.13 -17.17 -7.90
C LEU A 336 17.93 -18.48 -7.93
N GLY A 337 19.19 -18.42 -8.37
CA GLY A 337 20.05 -19.59 -8.58
C GLY A 337 19.89 -20.23 -9.97
N GLU A 338 20.86 -21.07 -10.33
CA GLU A 338 20.97 -21.71 -11.66
C GLU A 338 19.86 -22.73 -12.00
N TRP A 339 19.14 -23.22 -10.98
CA TRP A 339 18.13 -24.27 -11.13
C TRP A 339 16.70 -23.74 -11.02
N HIS A 340 16.53 -22.43 -10.82
CA HIS A 340 15.20 -21.81 -10.81
C HIS A 340 14.59 -21.84 -12.20
N THR A 341 13.26 -21.92 -12.29
CA THR A 341 12.53 -22.11 -13.55
C THR A 341 12.85 -21.01 -14.58
N GLU A 342 12.81 -19.74 -14.16
CA GLU A 342 13.10 -18.56 -14.98
C GLU A 342 14.55 -18.55 -15.47
N THR A 343 15.51 -18.88 -14.58
CA THR A 343 16.94 -18.99 -14.95
C THR A 343 17.14 -20.08 -16.00
N LEU A 344 16.51 -21.25 -15.82
CA LEU A 344 16.59 -22.36 -16.77
C LEU A 344 15.96 -21.99 -18.12
N GLN A 345 14.81 -21.33 -18.14
CA GLN A 345 14.16 -20.87 -19.36
C GLN A 345 15.02 -19.88 -20.15
N ALA A 346 15.63 -18.91 -19.47
CA ALA A 346 16.58 -17.97 -20.08
C ALA A 346 17.79 -18.72 -20.67
N LYS A 347 18.37 -19.65 -19.91
CA LYS A 347 19.50 -20.48 -20.34
C LYS A 347 19.17 -21.37 -21.56
N GLU A 348 17.98 -21.95 -21.60
CA GLU A 348 17.50 -22.74 -22.74
C GLU A 348 17.33 -21.88 -24.00
N LYS A 349 16.77 -20.66 -23.86
CA LYS A 349 16.67 -19.70 -24.97
C LYS A 349 18.03 -19.33 -25.52
N VAL A 350 19.00 -19.02 -24.65
CA VAL A 350 20.39 -18.74 -25.05
C VAL A 350 20.99 -19.91 -25.83
N LYS A 351 20.92 -21.14 -25.30
CA LYS A 351 21.46 -22.34 -25.98
C LYS A 351 20.85 -22.57 -27.36
N ARG A 352 19.52 -22.41 -27.47
CA ARG A 352 18.80 -22.61 -28.72
C ARG A 352 19.22 -21.60 -29.78
N LEU A 353 19.33 -20.32 -29.40
CA LEU A 353 19.63 -19.24 -30.33
C LEU A 353 21.14 -19.13 -30.66
N SER A 354 22.02 -19.62 -29.79
CA SER A 354 23.47 -19.68 -30.05
C SER A 354 23.89 -20.85 -30.93
N GLY A 355 23.00 -21.81 -31.23
CA GLY A 355 23.29 -22.97 -32.06
C GLY A 355 24.12 -24.06 -31.36
N MET A 356 24.21 -24.06 -30.03
CA MET A 356 24.98 -25.03 -29.22
C MET A 356 24.18 -26.31 -28.89
N LEU A 357 23.49 -26.90 -29.86
CA LEU A 357 22.73 -28.14 -29.70
C LEU A 357 23.59 -29.39 -29.92
#